data_AF-A0A1F9SDP5-F1
#
_entry.id   AF-A0A1F9SDP5-F1
#
_cell.length_a   1.000
_cell.length_b   1.000
_cell.length_c   1.000
_cell.angle_alpha   90.00
_cell.angle_beta   90.00
_cell.angle_gamma   90.00
#
_symmetry.space_group_name_H-M   'P 1'
#
loop_
_entity.id
_entity.type
_entity.pdbx_description
1 polymer ?
#
loop_
_entity_poly.entity_id
_entity_poly.type
_entity_poly.pdbx_seq_one_letter_code
_entity_poly.pdbx_strand_id
1 'polypeptide(L)'
;MEIKTFEIYAPVRNTINKALGVVVKVAGENITVQPVSGDRLTFRAQYLAPATEAEAASLQDLVTRLKLEEENRLKAKTMKADPALIREEFEKFVKHIAARYPKSAEAFREFWGELMAAAGDLPGQTWEMRPNTAKNPGPVLKMFNQETQKWVYCLSLLAGWGLRMEIKKEFLPPGTEALFPIDHAMFGAGRAVELVYRDFTPERRKPYADCVRVIYAAVQDKPNVPPAP
;
A
#
# COMPACT_ATOMS: atom_id res chain seq x y z
N MET A 1 -21.78 -12.73 32.45
CA MET A 1 -22.44 -11.95 31.38
C MET A 1 -22.22 -12.70 30.08
N GLU A 2 -23.27 -13.05 29.36
CA GLU A 2 -23.15 -13.68 28.05
C GLU A 2 -22.51 -12.71 27.05
N ILE A 3 -21.45 -13.14 26.39
CA ILE A 3 -20.77 -12.37 25.35
C ILE A 3 -21.65 -12.46 24.11
N LYS A 4 -22.36 -11.38 23.77
CA LYS A 4 -23.06 -11.29 22.49
C LYS A 4 -22.04 -11.27 21.36
N THR A 5 -21.97 -12.36 20.60
CA THR A 5 -21.13 -12.45 19.41
C THR A 5 -21.80 -11.69 18.28
N PHE A 6 -21.13 -10.65 17.78
CA PHE A 6 -21.56 -9.94 16.57
C PHE A 6 -20.89 -10.55 15.34
N GLU A 7 -21.63 -10.64 14.23
CA GLU A 7 -21.09 -11.09 12.94
C GLU A 7 -20.71 -9.90 12.06
N ILE A 8 -19.74 -10.09 11.17
CA ILE A 8 -19.40 -9.07 10.18
C ILE A 8 -20.61 -8.90 9.24
N TYR A 9 -20.94 -7.66 8.94
CA TYR A 9 -22.14 -7.22 8.23
C TYR A 9 -23.46 -7.31 9.01
N ALA A 10 -23.42 -7.67 10.30
CA ALA A 10 -24.61 -7.60 11.15
C ALA A 10 -25.07 -6.13 11.31
N PRO A 11 -26.35 -5.82 11.07
CA PRO A 11 -26.96 -4.55 11.44
C PRO A 11 -27.02 -4.39 12.96
N VAL A 12 -26.50 -3.26 13.46
CA VAL A 12 -26.44 -2.98 14.90
C VAL A 12 -26.92 -1.58 15.22
N ARG A 13 -27.39 -1.41 16.45
CA ARG A 13 -27.79 -0.15 17.03
C ARG A 13 -26.96 0.13 18.28
N ASN A 14 -26.48 1.35 18.38
CA ASN A 14 -25.84 1.85 19.59
C ASN A 14 -26.87 2.00 20.73
N THR A 15 -26.60 1.42 21.89
CA THR A 15 -27.56 1.39 23.00
C THR A 15 -27.72 2.75 23.69
N ILE A 16 -26.72 3.63 23.57
CA ILE A 16 -26.68 4.97 24.19
C ILE A 16 -27.46 5.97 23.33
N ASN A 17 -27.02 6.21 22.09
CA ASN A 17 -27.56 7.27 21.24
C ASN A 17 -28.52 6.78 20.14
N LYS A 18 -28.78 5.46 20.09
CA LYS A 18 -29.67 4.81 19.11
C LYS A 18 -29.22 4.92 17.66
N ALA A 19 -27.99 5.36 17.39
CA ALA A 19 -27.44 5.40 16.04
C ALA A 19 -27.33 3.99 15.43
N LEU A 20 -27.59 3.90 14.14
CA LEU A 20 -27.55 2.66 13.36
C LEU A 20 -26.24 2.52 12.59
N GLY A 21 -25.80 1.28 12.40
CA GLY A 21 -24.65 0.98 11.56
C GLY A 21 -24.49 -0.51 11.30
N VAL A 22 -23.46 -0.84 10.53
CA VAL A 22 -23.15 -2.20 10.11
C VAL A 22 -21.79 -2.60 10.65
N VAL A 23 -21.68 -3.77 11.27
CA VAL A 23 -20.41 -4.29 11.78
C VAL A 23 -19.45 -4.56 10.60
N VAL A 24 -18.23 -4.04 10.68
CA VAL A 24 -17.19 -4.24 9.64
C VAL A 24 -15.95 -4.97 10.17
N LYS A 25 -15.78 -5.05 11.49
CA LYS A 25 -14.69 -5.81 12.12
C LYS A 25 -15.07 -6.19 13.55
N VAL A 26 -14.67 -7.39 13.96
CA VAL A 26 -14.82 -7.90 15.32
C VAL A 26 -13.44 -8.29 15.83
N ALA A 27 -13.03 -7.75 16.98
CA ALA A 27 -11.74 -8.02 17.61
C ALA A 27 -11.93 -8.16 19.12
N GLY A 28 -12.27 -9.37 19.56
CA GLY A 28 -12.70 -9.62 20.95
C GLY A 28 -13.95 -8.82 21.27
N GLU A 29 -13.90 -8.01 22.32
CA GLU A 29 -15.02 -7.12 22.70
C GLU A 29 -15.11 -5.83 21.88
N ASN A 30 -14.11 -5.53 21.05
CA ASN A 30 -14.10 -4.31 20.23
C ASN A 30 -14.74 -4.59 18.87
N ILE A 31 -15.83 -3.88 18.59
CA ILE A 31 -16.63 -4.00 17.38
C ILE A 31 -16.49 -2.70 16.59
N THR A 32 -15.92 -2.78 15.39
CA THR A 32 -15.89 -1.64 14.47
C THR A 32 -17.15 -1.64 13.64
N VAL A 33 -17.85 -0.50 13.63
CA VAL A 33 -19.13 -0.29 12.96
C VAL A 33 -18.96 0.83 11.93
N GLN A 34 -19.50 0.63 10.74
CA GLN A 34 -19.70 1.66 9.73
C GLN A 34 -21.11 2.26 9.93
N PRO A 35 -21.24 3.52 10.36
CA PRO A 35 -22.53 4.21 10.38
C PRO A 35 -23.00 4.53 8.95
N VAL A 36 -24.30 4.85 8.80
CA VAL A 36 -24.88 5.32 7.53
C VAL A 36 -24.15 6.55 7.00
N SER A 37 -23.76 7.45 7.91
CA SER A 37 -23.01 8.66 7.62
C SER A 37 -21.80 8.77 8.54
N GLY A 38 -20.64 9.12 7.98
CA GLY A 38 -19.41 9.37 8.72
C GLY A 38 -18.42 8.20 8.70
N ASP A 39 -17.35 8.36 9.47
CA ASP A 39 -16.24 7.42 9.52
C ASP A 39 -16.55 6.18 10.37
N ARG A 40 -15.73 5.14 10.19
CA ARG A 40 -15.80 3.92 10.99
C ARG A 40 -15.47 4.22 12.45
N LEU A 41 -16.29 3.71 13.35
CA LEU A 41 -16.14 3.88 14.80
C LEU A 41 -16.00 2.52 15.47
N THR A 42 -15.23 2.45 16.55
CA THR A 42 -15.08 1.21 17.33
C THR A 42 -15.76 1.35 18.68
N PHE A 43 -16.62 0.39 19.00
CA PHE A 43 -17.38 0.33 20.24
C PHE A 43 -17.06 -0.95 21.01
N ARG A 44 -17.22 -0.94 22.34
CA ARG A 44 -17.30 -2.19 23.10
C ARG A 44 -18.64 -2.88 22.81
N ALA A 45 -18.65 -4.21 22.73
CA ALA A 45 -19.82 -5.03 22.44
C ALA A 45 -21.04 -4.70 23.33
N GLN A 46 -20.82 -4.36 24.60
CA GLN A 46 -21.88 -3.99 25.54
C GLN A 46 -22.67 -2.73 25.15
N TYR A 47 -22.11 -1.86 24.30
CA TYR A 47 -22.76 -0.65 23.81
C TYR A 47 -23.52 -0.86 22.49
N LEU A 48 -23.58 -2.10 22.01
CA LEU A 48 -24.27 -2.46 20.79
C LEU A 48 -25.38 -3.47 21.10
N ALA A 49 -26.45 -3.37 20.33
CA ALA A 49 -27.50 -4.36 20.26
C ALA A 49 -27.79 -4.67 18.78
N PRO A 50 -28.29 -5.87 18.45
CA PRO A 50 -28.85 -6.13 17.13
C PRO A 50 -29.90 -5.08 16.78
N ALA A 51 -29.89 -4.61 15.53
CA ALA A 51 -30.96 -3.76 15.02
C ALA A 51 -32.26 -4.55 14.94
N THR A 52 -33.40 -3.88 15.14
CA THR A 52 -34.72 -4.45 14.85
C THR A 52 -34.89 -4.72 13.36
N GLU A 53 -35.87 -5.52 12.94
CA GLU A 53 -36.11 -5.83 11.53
C GLU A 53 -36.29 -4.57 10.66
N ALA A 54 -37.02 -3.58 11.16
CA ALA A 54 -37.22 -2.31 10.46
C ALA A 54 -35.93 -1.49 10.33
N GLU A 55 -35.14 -1.41 11.41
CA GLU A 55 -33.83 -0.74 11.39
C GLU A 55 -32.82 -1.48 10.49
N ALA A 56 -32.82 -2.81 10.51
CA ALA A 56 -31.99 -3.64 9.64
C ALA A 56 -32.34 -3.44 8.15
N ALA A 57 -33.63 -3.34 7.81
CA ALA A 57 -34.07 -3.06 6.45
C ALA A 57 -33.50 -1.73 5.93
N SER A 58 -33.45 -0.68 6.76
CA SER A 58 -32.86 0.61 6.40
C SER A 58 -31.34 0.57 6.17
N LEU A 59 -30.66 -0.47 6.65
CA LEU A 59 -29.22 -0.66 6.51
C LEU A 59 -28.84 -1.57 5.34
N GLN A 60 -29.81 -2.12 4.61
CA GLN A 60 -29.57 -3.13 3.58
C GLN A 60 -28.68 -2.64 2.44
N ASP A 61 -28.85 -1.40 2.00
CA ASP A 61 -28.01 -0.79 0.96
C ASP A 61 -26.56 -0.64 1.43
N LEU A 62 -26.37 -0.25 2.68
CA LEU A 62 -25.05 -0.15 3.29
C LEU A 62 -24.37 -1.53 3.40
N VAL A 63 -25.11 -2.56 3.84
CA VAL A 63 -24.63 -3.94 3.89
C VAL A 63 -24.19 -4.40 2.50
N THR A 64 -25.03 -4.19 1.48
CA THR A 64 -24.74 -4.57 0.09
C THR A 64 -23.48 -3.89 -0.43
N ARG A 65 -23.36 -2.56 -0.23
CA ARG A 65 -22.17 -1.79 -0.61
C ARG A 65 -20.91 -2.31 0.07
N LEU A 66 -20.96 -2.56 1.38
CA LEU A 66 -19.81 -3.05 2.15
C LEU A 66 -19.38 -4.47 1.74
N LYS A 67 -20.33 -5.34 1.38
CA LYS A 67 -20.02 -6.66 0.83
C LYS A 67 -19.36 -6.54 -0.54
N LEU A 68 -19.87 -5.68 -1.42
CA LEU A 68 -19.28 -5.43 -2.74
C LEU A 68 -17.86 -4.84 -2.65
N GLU A 69 -17.64 -3.87 -1.75
CA GLU A 69 -16.31 -3.31 -1.48
C GLU A 69 -15.33 -4.38 -1.00
N GLU A 70 -15.78 -5.29 -0.13
CA GLU A 70 -14.95 -6.40 0.34
C GLU A 70 -14.65 -7.41 -0.76
N GLU A 71 -15.65 -7.80 -1.56
CA GLU A 71 -15.45 -8.68 -2.72
C GLU A 71 -14.47 -8.06 -3.71
N ASN A 72 -14.59 -6.77 -4.01
CA ASN A 72 -13.66 -6.06 -4.88
C ASN A 72 -12.25 -6.00 -4.28
N ARG A 73 -12.14 -5.78 -2.96
CA ARG A 73 -10.85 -5.82 -2.26
C ARG A 73 -10.23 -7.21 -2.29
N LEU A 74 -11.03 -8.26 -2.13
CA LEU A 74 -10.57 -9.65 -2.19
C LEU A 74 -10.16 -10.03 -3.61
N LYS A 75 -10.94 -9.67 -4.63
CA LYS A 75 -10.58 -9.82 -6.05
C LYS A 75 -9.28 -9.09 -6.38
N ALA A 76 -9.09 -7.88 -5.87
CA ALA A 76 -7.83 -7.13 -6.03
C ALA A 76 -6.64 -7.79 -5.31
N LYS A 77 -6.87 -8.53 -4.22
CA LYS A 77 -5.83 -9.29 -3.51
C LYS A 77 -5.50 -10.62 -4.18
N THR A 78 -6.45 -11.26 -4.87
CA THR A 78 -6.27 -12.56 -5.53
C THR A 78 -5.90 -12.46 -7.00
N MET A 79 -6.17 -11.34 -7.68
CA MET A 79 -5.54 -11.03 -8.96
C MET A 79 -4.05 -10.80 -8.70
N LYS A 80 -3.24 -11.85 -8.89
CA LYS A 80 -1.82 -11.69 -9.22
C LYS A 80 -1.80 -10.81 -10.46
N ALA A 81 -1.57 -9.51 -10.29
CA ALA A 81 -1.71 -8.54 -11.36
C ALA A 81 -0.88 -9.03 -12.55
N ASP A 82 -1.51 -9.14 -13.72
CA ASP A 82 -0.85 -9.59 -14.93
C ASP A 82 0.41 -8.73 -15.15
N PRO A 83 1.61 -9.34 -15.19
CA PRO A 83 2.85 -8.59 -15.37
C PRO A 83 2.82 -7.69 -16.60
N ALA A 84 2.12 -8.09 -17.67
CA ALA A 84 1.96 -7.28 -18.87
C ALA A 84 1.14 -6.02 -18.60
N LEU A 85 0.02 -6.12 -17.87
CA LEU A 85 -0.80 -4.97 -17.49
C LEU A 85 -0.04 -4.02 -16.57
N ILE A 86 0.77 -4.53 -15.64
CA ILE A 86 1.59 -3.68 -14.76
C ILE A 86 2.61 -2.88 -15.58
N ARG A 87 3.25 -3.50 -16.56
CA ARG A 87 4.16 -2.80 -17.49
C ARG A 87 3.41 -1.77 -18.33
N GLU A 88 2.22 -2.09 -18.81
CA GLU A 88 1.39 -1.14 -19.56
C GLU A 88 1.04 0.10 -18.70
N GLU A 89 0.62 -0.10 -17.45
CA GLU A 89 0.35 0.99 -16.52
C GLU A 89 1.60 1.82 -16.19
N PHE A 90 2.75 1.17 -16.06
CA PHE A 90 4.03 1.87 -15.92
C PHE A 90 4.34 2.73 -17.15
N GLU A 91 4.15 2.22 -18.36
CA GLU A 91 4.39 2.99 -19.59
C GLU A 91 3.41 4.17 -19.72
N LYS A 92 2.14 4.00 -19.32
CA LYS A 92 1.17 5.12 -19.23
C LYS A 92 1.66 6.19 -18.25
N PHE A 93 2.14 5.77 -17.08
CA PHE A 93 2.70 6.67 -16.08
C PHE A 93 3.90 7.46 -16.61
N VAL A 94 4.86 6.80 -17.27
CA VAL A 94 6.01 7.48 -17.88
C VAL A 94 5.58 8.42 -19.01
N LYS A 95 4.63 8.03 -19.86
CA LYS A 95 4.05 8.90 -20.90
C LYS A 95 3.40 10.15 -20.31
N HIS A 96 2.75 10.04 -19.15
CA HIS A 96 2.17 11.19 -18.46
C HIS A 96 3.24 12.19 -18.01
N ILE A 97 4.38 11.72 -17.48
CA ILE A 97 5.52 12.58 -17.15
C ILE A 97 6.06 13.21 -18.45
N ALA A 98 6.25 12.41 -19.50
CA ALA A 98 6.85 12.86 -20.75
C ALA A 98 6.04 13.95 -21.46
N ALA A 99 4.71 13.94 -21.31
CA ALA A 99 3.83 14.94 -21.89
C ALA A 99 4.15 16.37 -21.43
N ARG A 100 4.72 16.53 -20.23
CA ARG A 100 5.12 17.85 -19.69
C ARG A 100 6.63 18.01 -19.57
N TYR A 101 7.34 16.93 -19.27
CA TYR A 101 8.77 16.93 -18.93
C TYR A 101 9.48 15.75 -19.60
N PRO A 102 9.74 15.78 -20.92
CA PRO A 102 10.27 14.64 -21.67
C PRO A 102 11.64 14.17 -21.16
N LYS A 103 12.56 15.10 -20.84
CA LYS A 103 13.88 14.76 -20.29
C LYS A 103 13.79 14.12 -18.89
N SER A 104 12.84 14.57 -18.07
CA SER A 104 12.61 13.97 -16.74
C SER A 104 12.04 12.55 -16.86
N ALA A 105 11.16 12.31 -17.84
CA ALA A 105 10.62 10.97 -18.09
C ALA A 105 11.71 10.00 -18.56
N GLU A 106 12.64 10.46 -19.40
CA GLU A 106 13.81 9.67 -19.81
C GLU A 106 14.72 9.34 -18.61
N ALA A 107 15.13 10.34 -17.84
CA ALA A 107 15.96 10.13 -16.64
C ALA A 107 15.27 9.23 -15.61
N PHE A 108 13.95 9.35 -15.45
CA PHE A 108 13.16 8.46 -14.61
C PHE A 108 13.19 7.02 -15.12
N ARG A 109 13.00 6.80 -16.42
CA ARG A 109 12.98 5.46 -17.02
C ARG A 109 14.34 4.79 -16.91
N GLU A 110 15.44 5.52 -17.17
CA GLU A 110 16.80 5.02 -16.97
C GLU A 110 17.02 4.58 -15.53
N PHE A 111 16.71 5.46 -14.58
CA PHE A 111 16.88 5.16 -13.17
C PHE A 111 16.01 3.99 -12.71
N TRP A 112 14.76 3.92 -13.18
CA TRP A 112 13.88 2.79 -12.91
C TRP A 112 14.49 1.47 -13.41
N GLY A 113 15.08 1.47 -14.61
CA GLY A 113 15.81 0.33 -15.15
C GLY A 113 16.97 -0.11 -14.26
N GLU A 114 17.75 0.84 -13.72
CA GLU A 114 18.83 0.55 -12.76
C GLU A 114 18.28 -0.08 -11.45
N LEU A 115 17.15 0.41 -10.95
CA LEU A 115 16.49 -0.18 -9.78
C LEU A 115 15.96 -1.59 -10.06
N MET A 116 15.39 -1.83 -11.24
CA MET A 116 14.92 -3.16 -11.65
C MET A 116 16.06 -4.15 -11.81
N ALA A 117 17.20 -3.71 -12.35
CA ALA A 117 18.40 -4.54 -12.41
C ALA A 117 18.94 -4.90 -11.01
N ALA A 118 18.76 -4.04 -10.02
CA ALA A 118 19.15 -4.30 -8.63
C ALA A 118 18.17 -5.20 -7.86
N ALA A 119 16.86 -5.00 -8.06
CA ALA A 119 15.79 -5.69 -7.33
C ALA A 119 15.32 -7.00 -8.01
N GLY A 120 15.65 -7.19 -9.29
CA GLY A 120 15.02 -8.16 -10.18
C GLY A 120 13.73 -7.60 -10.79
N ASP A 121 13.56 -7.76 -12.10
CA ASP A 121 12.40 -7.24 -12.84
C ASP A 121 11.25 -8.27 -12.90
N LEU A 122 10.52 -8.40 -11.79
CA LEU A 122 9.37 -9.30 -11.65
C LEU A 122 8.11 -8.48 -11.28
N PRO A 123 7.42 -7.89 -12.27
CA PRO A 123 6.21 -7.10 -12.02
C PRO A 123 5.15 -7.95 -11.30
N GLY A 124 4.53 -7.38 -10.28
CA GLY A 124 3.57 -8.07 -9.39
C GLY A 124 4.24 -8.78 -8.22
N GLN A 125 5.57 -8.98 -8.26
CA GLN A 125 6.34 -9.62 -7.19
C GLN A 125 7.35 -8.67 -6.55
N THR A 126 8.40 -8.26 -7.27
CA THR A 126 9.44 -7.36 -6.74
C THR A 126 9.05 -5.89 -6.87
N TRP A 127 8.06 -5.59 -7.70
CA TRP A 127 7.52 -4.25 -7.86
C TRP A 127 6.08 -4.28 -8.36
N GLU A 128 5.35 -3.17 -8.24
CA GLU A 128 4.03 -2.98 -8.84
C GLU A 128 3.73 -1.50 -9.08
N MET A 129 2.62 -1.22 -9.76
CA MET A 129 2.08 0.13 -9.88
C MET A 129 0.99 0.36 -8.83
N ARG A 130 1.10 1.45 -8.05
CA ARG A 130 -0.05 1.95 -7.29
C ARG A 130 -1.10 2.49 -8.27
N PRO A 131 -2.39 2.19 -8.05
CA PRO A 131 -3.44 2.59 -8.97
C PRO A 131 -3.56 4.11 -9.05
N ASN A 132 -4.01 4.62 -10.19
CA ASN A 132 -4.20 6.05 -10.43
C ASN A 132 -5.21 6.73 -9.47
N THR A 133 -6.03 5.94 -8.78
CA THR A 133 -6.97 6.41 -7.75
C THR A 133 -6.34 6.56 -6.36
N ALA A 134 -5.10 6.06 -6.17
CA ALA A 134 -4.38 6.24 -4.91
C ALA A 134 -3.94 7.70 -4.74
N LYS A 135 -3.81 8.15 -3.49
CA LYS A 135 -3.30 9.51 -3.17
C LYS A 135 -1.95 9.81 -3.84
N ASN A 136 -1.09 8.80 -3.92
CA ASN A 136 0.24 8.87 -4.53
C ASN A 136 0.41 7.70 -5.51
N PRO A 137 -0.05 7.85 -6.76
CA PRO A 137 0.12 6.83 -7.79
C PRO A 137 1.58 6.79 -8.26
N GLY A 138 2.02 5.64 -8.76
CA GLY A 138 3.39 5.44 -9.23
C GLY A 138 3.96 4.07 -8.88
N PRO A 139 5.16 3.76 -9.38
CA PRO A 139 5.79 2.48 -9.13
C PRO A 139 6.30 2.38 -7.69
N VAL A 140 6.22 1.17 -7.16
CA VAL A 140 6.73 0.82 -5.84
C VAL A 140 7.55 -0.46 -5.90
N LEU A 141 8.68 -0.48 -5.19
CA LEU A 141 9.44 -1.68 -4.92
C LEU A 141 8.87 -2.41 -3.72
N LYS A 142 8.82 -3.74 -3.84
CA LYS A 142 8.36 -4.66 -2.81
C LYS A 142 9.47 -5.61 -2.44
N MET A 143 9.65 -5.86 -1.16
CA MET A 143 10.56 -6.88 -0.67
C MET A 143 9.82 -7.94 0.11
N PHE A 144 10.35 -9.15 0.12
CA PHE A 144 9.82 -10.21 0.94
C PHE A 144 10.31 -10.06 2.38
N ASN A 145 9.39 -9.75 3.29
CA ASN A 145 9.68 -9.70 4.71
C ASN A 145 9.64 -11.13 5.27
N GLN A 146 10.81 -11.62 5.69
CA GLN A 146 11.00 -12.99 6.18
C GLN A 146 10.26 -13.27 7.50
N GLU A 147 10.09 -12.28 8.36
CA GLU A 147 9.40 -12.47 9.65
C GLU A 147 7.89 -12.67 9.44
N THR A 148 7.31 -11.91 8.52
CA THR A 148 5.86 -11.93 8.23
C THR A 148 5.48 -12.85 7.08
N GLN A 149 6.46 -13.39 6.36
CA GLN A 149 6.29 -14.20 5.15
C GLN A 149 5.41 -13.52 4.08
N LYS A 150 5.58 -12.19 3.94
CA LYS A 150 4.77 -11.36 3.04
C LYS A 150 5.63 -10.44 2.21
N TRP A 151 5.21 -10.22 0.96
CA TRP A 151 5.69 -9.09 0.17
C TRP A 151 5.14 -7.79 0.74
N VAL A 152 6.05 -6.87 1.07
CA VAL A 152 5.71 -5.57 1.66
C VAL A 152 6.36 -4.45 0.85
N TYR A 153 5.69 -3.29 0.81
CA TYR A 153 6.25 -2.12 0.17
C TYR A 153 7.51 -1.67 0.91
N CYS A 154 8.60 -1.55 0.16
CA CYS A 154 9.91 -1.14 0.64
C CYS A 154 10.18 0.32 0.27
N LEU A 155 10.06 0.62 -1.03
CA LEU A 155 10.42 1.92 -1.59
C LEU A 155 9.33 2.40 -2.56
N SER A 156 8.94 3.67 -2.47
CA SER A 156 7.93 4.30 -3.32
C SER A 156 8.54 5.46 -4.11
N LEU A 157 8.20 5.57 -5.39
CA LEU A 157 8.63 6.66 -6.26
C LEU A 157 7.44 7.57 -6.55
N LEU A 158 7.59 8.86 -6.24
CA LEU A 158 6.60 9.88 -6.52
C LEU A 158 7.22 10.84 -7.54
N ALA A 159 6.80 10.71 -8.80
CA ALA A 159 7.27 11.57 -9.88
C ALA A 159 6.45 12.87 -9.93
N GLY A 160 7.14 14.00 -10.04
CA GLY A 160 6.56 15.33 -10.21
C GLY A 160 7.56 16.25 -10.90
N TRP A 161 7.71 17.48 -10.40
CA TRP A 161 8.74 18.41 -10.87
C TRP A 161 10.16 17.90 -10.57
N GLY A 162 10.30 17.11 -9.51
CA GLY A 162 11.45 16.24 -9.22
C GLY A 162 10.97 14.82 -8.94
N LEU A 163 11.89 13.95 -8.56
CA LEU A 163 11.61 12.61 -8.08
C LEU A 163 11.71 12.59 -6.56
N ARG A 164 10.62 12.28 -5.87
CA ARG A 164 10.68 11.95 -4.45
C ARG A 164 10.71 10.44 -4.28
N MET A 165 11.70 9.95 -3.54
CA MET A 165 11.80 8.55 -3.15
C MET A 165 11.54 8.43 -1.67
N GLU A 166 10.66 7.52 -1.27
CA GLU A 166 10.39 7.22 0.14
C GLU A 166 10.70 5.75 0.42
N ILE A 167 11.47 5.48 1.47
CA ILE A 167 11.87 4.14 1.88
C ILE A 167 11.52 3.91 3.34
N LYS A 168 11.09 2.70 3.70
CA LYS A 168 10.89 2.35 5.11
C LYS A 168 12.22 2.19 5.84
N LYS A 169 12.34 2.79 7.03
CA LYS A 169 13.56 2.78 7.86
C LYS A 169 14.05 1.37 8.17
N GLU A 170 13.12 0.46 8.48
CA GLU A 170 13.38 -0.93 8.83
C GLU A 170 14.13 -1.73 7.74
N PHE A 171 14.10 -1.25 6.50
CA PHE A 171 14.76 -1.90 5.36
C PHE A 171 15.99 -1.16 4.86
N LEU A 172 16.32 -0.01 5.44
CA LEU A 172 17.45 0.78 4.99
C LEU A 172 18.76 0.14 5.50
N PRO A 173 19.73 -0.18 4.63
CA PRO A 173 21.01 -0.69 5.07
C PRO A 173 21.73 0.31 5.99
N PRO A 174 22.37 -0.14 7.09
CA PRO A 174 23.12 0.74 7.98
C PRO A 174 24.18 1.55 7.22
N GLY A 175 24.28 2.85 7.49
CA GLY A 175 25.23 3.75 6.84
C GLY A 175 24.73 4.40 5.55
N THR A 176 23.52 4.06 5.09
CA THR A 176 22.90 4.68 3.90
C THR A 176 21.88 5.77 4.23
N GLU A 177 21.75 6.15 5.49
CA GLU A 177 20.81 7.17 5.98
C GLU A 177 20.98 8.52 5.28
N ALA A 178 22.21 8.89 4.93
CA ALA A 178 22.52 10.13 4.24
C ALA A 178 21.94 10.19 2.81
N LEU A 179 21.65 9.04 2.18
CA LEU A 179 20.95 8.99 0.90
C LEU A 179 19.48 9.43 1.02
N PHE A 180 18.90 9.30 2.21
CA PHE A 180 17.51 9.66 2.50
C PHE A 180 17.46 10.65 3.68
N PRO A 181 17.88 11.92 3.49
CA PRO A 181 18.08 12.86 4.58
C PRO A 181 16.79 13.32 5.24
N ILE A 182 15.64 13.21 4.56
CA ILE A 182 14.34 13.63 5.11
C ILE A 182 13.84 12.53 6.04
N ASP A 183 13.88 12.79 7.34
CA ASP A 183 13.39 11.85 8.35
C ASP A 183 11.86 11.93 8.53
N HIS A 184 11.28 10.90 9.16
CA HIS A 184 9.86 10.76 9.49
C HIS A 184 8.89 10.80 8.30
N ALA A 185 9.35 10.41 7.11
CA ALA A 185 8.48 10.14 5.97
C ALA A 185 7.56 8.93 6.24
N MET A 186 6.58 8.68 5.36
CA MET A 186 5.66 7.52 5.48
C MET A 186 5.01 7.39 6.87
N PHE A 187 4.46 8.48 7.40
CA PHE A 187 3.85 8.52 8.75
C PHE A 187 4.85 8.19 9.88
N GLY A 188 6.09 8.65 9.76
CA GLY A 188 7.14 8.46 10.77
C GLY A 188 7.98 7.19 10.61
N ALA A 189 7.51 6.22 9.82
CA ALA A 189 8.16 4.91 9.63
C ALA A 189 9.20 4.88 8.50
N GLY A 190 9.32 5.94 7.71
CA GLY A 190 10.20 6.02 6.55
C GLY A 190 11.16 7.19 6.57
N ARG A 191 12.07 7.17 5.60
CA ARG A 191 12.93 8.30 5.20
C ARG A 191 12.67 8.63 3.75
N ALA A 192 13.02 9.84 3.33
CA ALA A 192 12.84 10.27 1.96
C ALA A 192 14.03 11.08 1.43
N VAL A 193 14.06 11.20 0.12
CA VAL A 193 14.92 12.14 -0.61
C VAL A 193 14.12 12.76 -1.75
N GLU A 194 14.45 14.01 -2.07
CA GLU A 194 13.94 14.71 -3.24
C GLU A 194 15.10 14.94 -4.21
N LEU A 195 14.93 14.44 -5.43
CA LEU A 195 15.94 14.37 -6.46
C LEU A 195 15.51 15.22 -7.65
N VAL A 196 16.44 16.00 -8.18
CA VAL A 196 16.19 16.83 -9.36
C VAL A 196 16.63 16.04 -10.59
N TYR A 197 15.68 15.76 -11.49
CA TYR A 197 15.95 14.96 -12.70
C TYR A 197 17.09 15.52 -13.56
N ARG A 198 17.22 16.84 -13.65
CA ARG A 198 18.30 17.50 -14.40
C ARG A 198 19.70 17.10 -13.92
N ASP A 199 19.84 16.84 -12.62
CA ASP A 199 21.12 16.55 -12.00
C ASP A 199 21.26 15.05 -11.69
N PHE A 200 20.46 14.20 -12.36
CA PHE A 200 20.36 12.78 -12.07
C PHE A 200 21.28 11.95 -12.98
N THR A 201 22.58 12.28 -12.90
CA THR A 201 23.64 11.60 -13.66
C THR A 201 23.84 10.16 -13.15
N PRO A 202 24.42 9.26 -13.96
CA PRO A 202 24.70 7.88 -13.54
C PRO A 202 25.45 7.78 -12.20
N GLU A 203 26.40 8.68 -11.94
CA GLU A 203 27.20 8.72 -10.70
C GLU A 203 26.35 9.08 -9.49
N ARG A 204 25.33 9.94 -9.67
CA ARG A 204 24.39 10.32 -8.61
C ARG A 204 23.29 9.28 -8.40
N ARG A 205 22.94 8.52 -9.43
CA ARG A 205 21.96 7.43 -9.36
C ARG A 205 22.52 6.17 -8.71
N LYS A 206 23.79 5.87 -8.99
CA LYS A 206 24.48 4.66 -8.54
C LYS A 206 24.32 4.35 -7.05
N PRO A 207 24.51 5.29 -6.09
CA PRO A 207 24.36 4.98 -4.67
C PRO A 207 22.96 4.47 -4.29
N TYR A 208 21.91 4.93 -4.96
CA TYR A 208 20.54 4.46 -4.73
C TYR A 208 20.32 3.05 -5.27
N ALA A 209 20.83 2.76 -6.47
CA ALA A 209 20.77 1.41 -7.04
C ALA A 209 21.61 0.42 -6.22
N ASP A 210 22.78 0.85 -5.73
CA ASP A 210 23.64 0.05 -4.85
C ASP A 210 22.96 -0.23 -3.51
N CYS A 211 22.29 0.76 -2.92
CA CYS A 211 21.47 0.57 -1.72
C CYS A 211 20.36 -0.47 -1.94
N VAL A 212 19.60 -0.37 -3.04
CA VAL A 212 18.58 -1.37 -3.38
C VAL A 212 19.18 -2.76 -3.57
N ARG A 213 20.35 -2.87 -4.20
CA ARG A 213 21.03 -4.16 -4.37
C ARG A 213 21.36 -4.81 -3.03
N VAL A 214 21.85 -4.03 -2.06
CA VAL A 214 22.14 -4.52 -0.70
C VAL A 214 20.86 -5.02 -0.01
N ILE A 215 19.75 -4.29 -0.16
CA ILE A 215 18.45 -4.70 0.39
C ILE A 215 18.03 -6.07 -0.14
N TYR A 216 18.09 -6.27 -1.46
CA TYR A 216 17.62 -7.51 -2.08
C TYR A 216 18.59 -8.69 -1.89
N ALA A 217 19.90 -8.44 -1.82
CA ALA A 217 20.88 -9.47 -1.46
C ALA A 217 20.62 -10.04 -0.06
N ALA A 218 20.34 -9.17 0.93
CA ALA A 218 20.02 -9.59 2.30
C ALA A 218 18.74 -10.44 2.42
N VAL A 219 17.84 -10.35 1.43
CA VAL A 219 16.62 -11.18 1.35
C VAL A 219 16.94 -12.54 0.73
N GLN A 220 17.79 -12.60 -0.30
CA GLN A 220 18.12 -13.81 -1.07
C GLN A 220 19.03 -14.79 -0.31
N ASP A 221 19.92 -14.29 0.55
CA ASP A 221 20.86 -15.14 1.32
C ASP A 221 20.19 -15.94 2.47
N LYS A 222 18.87 -15.85 2.63
CA LYS A 222 18.14 -16.56 3.70
C LYS A 222 17.36 -17.76 3.13
N PRO A 223 17.50 -18.97 3.71
CA PRO A 223 17.09 -20.25 3.10
C PRO A 223 15.58 -20.48 2.91
N ASN A 224 14.72 -19.49 3.21
CA ASN A 224 13.27 -19.59 3.16
C ASN A 224 12.60 -18.62 2.17
N VAL A 225 13.35 -18.05 1.21
CA VAL A 225 12.69 -17.35 0.10
C VAL A 225 12.04 -18.39 -0.80
N PRO A 226 10.70 -18.39 -1.00
CA PRO A 226 10.10 -19.25 -2.00
C PRO A 226 10.73 -18.93 -3.36
N PRO A 227 11.15 -19.95 -4.13
CA PRO A 227 11.76 -19.72 -5.43
C PRO A 227 10.85 -18.83 -6.28
N ALA A 228 11.44 -17.91 -7.02
CA ALA A 228 10.71 -17.19 -8.05
C ALA A 228 10.07 -18.24 -8.98
N PRO A 229 8.77 -18.10 -9.32
CA PRO A 229 8.09 -19.05 -10.20
C PRO A 229 8.72 -19.09 -11.60
#